data_AF-A0A0Q4QRU9-F1
#
_entry.id   AF-A0A0Q4QRU9-F1
#
_cell.length_a   1.000
_cell.length_b   1.000
_cell.length_c   1.000
_cell.angle_alpha   90.00
_cell.angle_beta   90.00
_cell.angle_gamma   90.00
#
_symmetry.space_group_name_H-M   'P 1'
#
loop_
_entity.id
_entity.type
_entity.pdbx_description
1 polymer ?
#
loop_
_entity_poly.entity_id
_entity_poly.type
_entity_poly.pdbx_seq_one_letter_code
_entity_poly.pdbx_strand_id
1 'polypeptide(L)'
;MAGCAGQTEDFSTEVSQLKEQVSQLSAENEKLKAELAEAANTAAVSEASSEPAPEPSADAGSVLELKKALVIADFAEVTLTKTEFTSKVVPPKPDSFYNYYEIKDAENIYLDIVLKFKSLLSSSKGADEFANVQVKYDSKYEYESFSAIEESGGGNFTYTNITNIEPLKTGVLHFIAELPKEAAKDKKPIDIIVTIEGKEYVYSLRSE
;
A
#
# COMPACT_ATOMS: atom_id res chain seq x y z
N MET A 1 58.47 15.60 -2.42
CA MET A 1 57.87 15.56 -1.07
C MET A 1 56.88 16.71 -0.96
N ALA A 2 55.76 16.50 -0.25
CA ALA A 2 54.56 17.35 -0.11
C ALA A 2 53.48 17.07 -1.19
N GLY A 3 52.22 16.74 -0.87
CA GLY A 3 51.55 16.64 0.43
C GLY A 3 50.29 15.76 0.34
N CYS A 4 50.16 14.83 1.28
CA CYS A 4 48.95 14.06 1.60
C CYS A 4 48.58 14.39 3.05
N ALA A 5 48.07 15.59 3.30
CA ALA A 5 47.70 16.03 4.66
C ALA A 5 46.37 16.80 4.72
N GLY A 6 45.56 16.80 3.65
CA GLY A 6 44.36 17.63 3.56
C GLY A 6 43.01 16.90 3.56
N GLN A 7 42.97 15.56 3.53
CA GLN A 7 41.70 14.81 3.41
C GLN A 7 41.31 14.00 4.65
N THR A 8 42.18 13.88 5.66
CA THR A 8 41.88 13.11 6.88
C THR A 8 41.20 13.92 7.99
N GLU A 9 41.28 15.25 7.95
CA GLU A 9 40.73 16.15 8.98
C GLU A 9 39.21 16.39 8.80
N ASP A 10 38.70 16.44 7.56
CA ASP A 10 37.28 16.69 7.26
C ASP A 10 36.37 15.51 7.65
N PHE A 11 36.76 14.27 7.31
CA PHE A 11 35.95 13.08 7.64
C PHE A 11 35.89 12.79 9.15
N SER A 12 36.95 13.11 9.91
CA SER A 12 36.96 12.93 11.37
C SER A 12 35.96 13.86 12.06
N THR A 13 35.82 15.08 11.53
CA THR A 13 34.91 16.11 12.05
C THR A 13 33.45 15.75 11.75
N GLU A 14 33.12 15.33 10.53
CA GLU A 14 31.76 14.87 10.17
C GLU A 14 31.32 13.63 10.95
N VAL A 15 32.20 12.64 11.12
CA VAL A 15 31.88 11.43 11.89
C VAL A 15 31.62 11.75 13.36
N SER A 16 32.32 12.74 13.92
CA SER A 16 32.09 13.20 15.29
C SER A 16 30.75 13.93 15.42
N GLN A 17 30.41 14.80 14.46
CA GLN A 17 29.12 15.51 14.44
C GLN A 17 27.93 14.56 14.27
N LEU A 18 28.03 13.54 13.41
CA LEU A 18 26.98 12.55 13.22
C LEU A 18 26.73 11.71 14.48
N LYS A 19 27.79 11.33 15.20
CA LYS A 19 27.65 10.60 16.47
C LYS A 19 26.96 11.44 17.54
N GLU A 20 27.24 12.73 17.58
CA GLU A 20 26.60 13.66 18.51
C GLU A 20 25.11 13.85 18.17
N GLN A 21 24.76 13.98 16.89
CA GLN A 21 23.35 14.04 16.46
C GLN A 21 22.57 12.75 16.81
N VAL A 22 23.16 11.57 16.62
CA VAL A 22 22.50 10.30 17.00
C VAL A 22 22.31 10.19 18.51
N SER A 23 23.27 10.67 19.30
CA SER A 23 23.14 10.73 20.76
C SER A 23 22.04 11.71 21.21
N GLN A 24 21.88 12.85 20.52
CA GLN A 24 20.85 13.83 20.84
C GLN A 24 19.45 13.34 20.44
N LEU A 25 19.31 12.76 19.23
CA LEU A 25 18.05 12.20 18.75
C LEU A 25 17.57 11.02 19.58
N SER A 26 18.49 10.16 20.07
CA SER A 26 18.10 9.05 20.96
C SER A 26 17.61 9.56 22.32
N ALA A 27 18.24 10.59 22.89
CA ALA A 27 17.80 11.19 24.15
C ALA A 27 16.45 11.92 24.02
N GLU A 28 16.21 12.62 22.91
CA GLU A 28 14.95 13.29 22.63
C GLU A 28 13.80 12.29 22.42
N ASN A 29 14.05 11.18 21.73
CA ASN A 29 13.06 10.11 21.55
C ASN A 29 12.65 9.46 22.88
N GLU A 30 13.61 9.25 23.79
CA GLU A 30 13.30 8.71 25.13
C GLU A 30 12.51 9.72 25.97
N LYS A 31 12.81 11.03 25.86
CA LYS A 31 12.02 12.09 26.51
C LYS A 31 10.60 12.18 25.97
N LEU A 32 10.43 12.15 24.65
CA LEU A 32 9.11 12.19 23.99
C LEU A 32 8.27 10.96 24.31
N LYS A 33 8.87 9.76 24.41
CA LYS A 33 8.18 8.56 24.90
C LYS A 33 7.70 8.71 26.34
N ALA A 34 8.50 9.31 27.21
CA ALA A 34 8.10 9.57 28.59
C ALA A 34 6.96 10.59 28.67
N GLU A 35 6.98 11.66 27.87
CA GLU A 35 5.91 12.67 27.80
C GLU A 35 4.61 12.09 27.22
N LEU A 36 4.69 11.18 26.23
CA LEU A 36 3.53 10.46 25.69
C LEU A 36 2.89 9.50 26.72
N ALA A 37 3.72 8.88 27.57
CA ALA A 37 3.22 8.03 28.66
C ALA A 37 2.56 8.84 29.78
N GLU A 38 3.03 10.07 30.03
CA GLU A 38 2.47 10.96 31.06
C GLU A 38 1.16 11.64 30.60
N ALA A 39 1.05 11.98 29.31
CA ALA A 39 -0.17 12.52 28.71
C ALA A 39 -1.33 11.50 28.67
N ALA A 40 -1.03 10.20 28.59
CA ALA A 40 -2.03 9.14 28.66
C ALA A 40 -2.67 8.97 30.05
N ASN A 41 -2.06 9.53 31.11
CA ASN A 41 -2.45 9.28 32.51
C ASN A 41 -3.26 10.41 33.18
N THR A 42 -3.69 11.45 32.45
CA THR A 42 -4.50 12.58 33.00
C THR A 42 -5.97 12.56 32.58
N ALA A 43 -6.44 11.52 31.89
CA ALA A 43 -7.84 11.43 31.41
C ALA A 43 -8.59 10.18 31.89
N ALA A 44 -8.37 9.72 33.13
CA ALA A 44 -9.23 8.71 33.73
C ALA A 44 -9.15 8.70 35.26
N VAL A 45 -10.12 9.29 35.97
CA VAL A 45 -10.81 8.63 37.11
C VAL A 45 -12.20 9.26 37.30
N SER A 46 -13.25 8.50 36.97
CA SER A 46 -14.57 8.45 37.64
C SER A 46 -15.54 7.69 36.74
N GLU A 47 -16.07 6.51 37.01
CA GLU A 47 -15.99 5.52 38.10
C GLU A 47 -16.39 4.16 37.50
N ALA A 48 -15.98 3.10 38.18
CA ALA A 48 -15.96 1.69 37.77
C ALA A 48 -17.31 0.95 37.78
N SER A 49 -17.45 -0.12 36.97
CA SER A 49 -17.91 -1.45 37.46
C SER A 49 -17.79 -2.59 36.43
N SER A 50 -16.93 -3.57 36.76
CA SER A 50 -17.01 -5.03 36.59
C SER A 50 -17.23 -5.76 35.23
N GLU A 51 -16.23 -6.59 34.93
CA GLU A 51 -16.22 -7.96 34.35
C GLU A 51 -16.04 -8.13 32.81
N PRO A 52 -15.20 -9.11 32.36
CA PRO A 52 -14.35 -8.95 31.18
C PRO A 52 -15.01 -9.47 29.90
N ALA A 53 -14.79 -8.76 28.80
CA ALA A 53 -15.11 -9.20 27.44
C ALA A 53 -13.86 -9.01 26.56
N PRO A 54 -13.67 -9.88 25.56
CA PRO A 54 -12.37 -10.41 25.14
C PRO A 54 -11.57 -9.42 24.29
N GLU A 55 -10.25 -9.64 24.26
CA GLU A 55 -9.32 -9.03 23.30
C GLU A 55 -9.89 -9.11 21.87
N PRO A 56 -9.75 -8.07 21.03
CA PRO A 56 -10.22 -8.13 19.65
C PRO A 56 -9.32 -9.09 18.87
N SER A 57 -9.78 -10.34 18.79
CA SER A 57 -9.37 -11.33 17.82
C SER A 57 -9.87 -10.93 16.43
N ALA A 58 -8.96 -10.89 15.44
CA ALA A 58 -9.20 -11.02 14.00
C ALA A 58 -10.56 -10.50 13.47
N ASP A 59 -10.62 -9.23 13.08
CA ASP A 59 -11.75 -8.68 12.34
C ASP A 59 -11.71 -9.21 10.90
N ALA A 60 -12.73 -9.97 10.51
CA ALA A 60 -12.92 -10.34 9.11
C ALA A 60 -13.22 -9.06 8.31
N GLY A 61 -12.26 -8.62 7.50
CA GLY A 61 -12.37 -7.42 6.68
C GLY A 61 -13.68 -7.37 5.88
N SER A 62 -14.15 -6.15 5.60
CA SER A 62 -15.42 -5.94 4.90
C SER A 62 -15.39 -6.57 3.50
N VAL A 63 -16.49 -7.18 3.04
CA VAL A 63 -16.50 -7.91 1.76
C VAL A 63 -16.47 -6.94 0.57
N LEU A 64 -15.55 -7.17 -0.37
CA LEU A 64 -15.49 -6.51 -1.68
C LEU A 64 -16.09 -7.44 -2.75
N GLU A 65 -16.84 -6.89 -3.70
CA GLU A 65 -17.51 -7.66 -4.76
C GLU A 65 -17.09 -7.17 -6.15
N LEU A 66 -16.84 -8.11 -7.06
CA LEU A 66 -16.48 -7.80 -8.45
C LEU A 66 -17.60 -7.02 -9.15
N LYS A 67 -17.24 -5.91 -9.79
CA LYS A 67 -18.11 -4.98 -10.55
C LYS A 67 -19.21 -4.30 -9.72
N LYS A 68 -19.14 -4.36 -8.40
CA LYS A 68 -20.03 -3.62 -7.50
C LYS A 68 -19.31 -2.42 -6.91
N ALA A 69 -19.98 -1.27 -6.91
CA ALA A 69 -19.44 -0.08 -6.29
C ALA A 69 -19.61 -0.15 -4.76
N LEU A 70 -18.50 0.11 -4.06
CA LEU A 70 -18.44 0.35 -2.64
C LEU A 70 -18.23 1.85 -2.42
N VAL A 71 -19.08 2.48 -1.61
CA VAL A 71 -18.95 3.90 -1.28
C VAL A 71 -18.29 4.04 0.08
N ILE A 72 -17.13 4.68 0.11
CA ILE A 72 -16.45 5.09 1.34
C ILE A 72 -16.72 6.58 1.50
N ALA A 73 -17.54 6.92 2.50
CA ALA A 73 -18.01 8.29 2.73
C ALA A 73 -16.84 9.28 2.82
N ASP A 74 -17.01 10.43 2.17
CA ASP A 74 -16.03 11.52 2.10
C ASP A 74 -14.65 11.15 1.54
N PHE A 75 -14.53 9.98 0.91
CA PHE A 75 -13.27 9.48 0.36
C PHE A 75 -13.38 9.11 -1.13
N ALA A 76 -14.05 8.00 -1.45
CA ALA A 76 -14.14 7.51 -2.83
C ALA A 76 -15.30 6.54 -3.04
N GLU A 77 -15.81 6.48 -4.27
CA GLU A 77 -16.52 5.30 -4.77
C GLU A 77 -15.48 4.35 -5.41
N VAL A 78 -15.40 3.13 -4.91
CA VAL A 78 -14.41 2.12 -5.30
C VAL A 78 -15.12 0.99 -6.03
N THR A 79 -14.54 0.46 -7.11
CA THR A 79 -15.07 -0.71 -7.80
C THR A 79 -13.93 -1.61 -8.25
N LEU A 80 -13.94 -2.87 -7.80
CA LEU A 80 -13.09 -3.92 -8.37
C LEU A 80 -13.64 -4.27 -9.75
N THR A 81 -12.93 -3.93 -10.82
CA THR A 81 -13.43 -4.10 -12.19
C THR A 81 -12.95 -5.41 -12.81
N LYS A 82 -11.74 -5.85 -12.46
CA LYS A 82 -11.06 -7.00 -13.05
C LYS A 82 -10.01 -7.58 -12.11
N THR A 83 -9.83 -8.89 -12.19
CA THR A 83 -8.71 -9.65 -11.61
C THR A 83 -8.26 -10.66 -12.66
N GLU A 84 -6.99 -10.66 -13.07
CA GLU A 84 -6.50 -11.56 -14.12
C GLU A 84 -5.07 -12.03 -13.88
N PHE A 85 -4.82 -13.32 -14.10
CA PHE A 85 -3.47 -13.87 -14.18
C PHE A 85 -2.88 -13.64 -15.57
N THR A 86 -1.70 -13.02 -15.65
CA THR A 86 -1.03 -12.74 -16.93
C THR A 86 0.49 -12.71 -16.78
N SER A 87 1.22 -13.01 -17.85
CA SER A 87 2.67 -12.78 -17.92
C SER A 87 3.01 -11.32 -18.25
N LYS A 88 2.04 -10.57 -18.78
CA LYS A 88 2.23 -9.19 -19.25
C LYS A 88 0.98 -8.35 -18.96
N VAL A 89 1.15 -7.29 -18.19
CA VAL A 89 0.12 -6.28 -17.94
C VAL A 89 0.31 -5.13 -18.93
N VAL A 90 -0.70 -4.90 -19.76
CA VAL A 90 -0.73 -3.84 -20.77
C VAL A 90 -1.91 -2.91 -20.53
N PRO A 91 -1.82 -1.63 -20.93
CA PRO A 91 -2.97 -0.73 -20.88
C PRO A 91 -4.15 -1.31 -21.67
N PRO A 92 -5.40 -1.05 -21.28
CA PRO A 92 -6.56 -1.68 -21.91
C PRO A 92 -6.83 -1.18 -23.34
N LYS A 93 -6.29 -0.02 -23.74
CA LYS A 93 -6.43 0.58 -25.07
C LYS A 93 -5.10 1.18 -25.54
N PRO A 94 -4.05 0.36 -25.69
CA PRO A 94 -2.68 0.86 -25.81
C PRO A 94 -2.48 1.76 -27.03
N ASP A 95 -1.83 2.91 -26.80
CA ASP A 95 -1.37 3.81 -27.87
C ASP A 95 -0.20 3.20 -28.66
N SER A 96 0.30 3.89 -29.69
CA SER A 96 1.46 3.42 -30.48
C SER A 96 2.72 3.23 -29.63
N PHE A 97 2.88 4.02 -28.56
CA PHE A 97 3.93 3.90 -27.55
C PHE A 97 3.30 3.86 -26.18
N TYR A 98 3.59 2.83 -25.39
CA TYR A 98 3.02 2.64 -24.06
C TYR A 98 3.97 1.91 -23.13
N ASN A 99 3.78 2.16 -21.84
CA ASN A 99 4.42 1.44 -20.73
C ASN A 99 3.64 0.16 -20.43
N TYR A 100 4.36 -0.90 -20.10
CA TYR A 100 3.81 -2.20 -19.71
C TYR A 100 4.68 -2.86 -18.66
N TYR A 101 4.14 -3.87 -17.99
CA TYR A 101 4.86 -4.69 -17.04
C TYR A 101 4.89 -6.13 -17.52
N GLU A 102 6.07 -6.73 -17.55
CA GLU A 102 6.27 -8.10 -17.99
C GLU A 102 7.06 -8.87 -16.94
N ILE A 103 6.66 -10.12 -16.73
CA ILE A 103 7.33 -11.01 -15.79
C ILE A 103 8.78 -11.24 -16.24
N LYS A 104 9.71 -11.13 -15.28
CA LYS A 104 11.13 -11.38 -15.53
C LYS A 104 11.52 -12.84 -15.28
N ASP A 105 10.88 -13.48 -14.31
CA ASP A 105 11.12 -14.88 -13.96
C ASP A 105 10.01 -15.79 -14.51
N ALA A 106 10.35 -16.72 -15.38
CA ALA A 106 9.39 -17.60 -16.03
C ALA A 106 8.61 -18.53 -15.07
N GLU A 107 9.09 -18.69 -13.83
CA GLU A 107 8.43 -19.42 -12.74
C GLU A 107 7.38 -18.59 -12.00
N ASN A 108 7.24 -17.30 -12.35
CA ASN A 108 6.25 -16.39 -11.78
C ASN A 108 5.13 -16.02 -12.76
N ILE A 109 4.09 -15.40 -12.22
CA ILE A 109 2.95 -14.84 -12.95
C ILE A 109 2.44 -13.60 -12.23
N TYR A 110 1.95 -12.60 -12.96
CA TYR A 110 1.27 -11.48 -12.34
C TYR A 110 -0.20 -11.82 -12.07
N LEU A 111 -0.71 -11.34 -10.95
CA LEU A 111 -2.13 -11.11 -10.72
C LEU A 111 -2.40 -9.61 -10.85
N ASP A 112 -3.05 -9.21 -11.95
CA ASP A 112 -3.47 -7.84 -12.24
C ASP A 112 -4.85 -7.58 -11.62
N ILE A 113 -4.89 -6.67 -10.64
CA ILE A 113 -6.08 -6.31 -9.86
C ILE A 113 -6.45 -4.87 -10.19
N VAL A 114 -7.56 -4.69 -10.89
CA VAL A 114 -7.95 -3.38 -11.40
C VAL A 114 -9.05 -2.78 -10.52
N LEU A 115 -8.74 -1.65 -9.90
CA LEU A 115 -9.65 -0.89 -9.06
C LEU A 115 -9.92 0.48 -9.68
N LYS A 116 -11.20 0.81 -9.83
CA LYS A 116 -11.66 2.12 -10.26
C LYS A 116 -12.02 2.94 -9.02
N PHE A 117 -11.39 4.10 -8.86
CA PHE A 117 -11.66 5.06 -7.79
C PHE A 117 -12.26 6.32 -8.38
N LYS A 118 -13.47 6.68 -7.98
CA LYS A 118 -14.03 8.02 -8.19
C LYS A 118 -13.87 8.81 -6.88
N SER A 119 -13.03 9.84 -6.91
CA SER A 119 -12.75 10.67 -5.73
C SER A 119 -13.99 11.43 -5.29
N LEU A 120 -14.27 11.38 -3.98
CA LEU A 120 -15.28 12.22 -3.31
C LEU A 120 -14.64 13.35 -2.49
N LEU A 121 -13.31 13.47 -2.55
CA LEU A 121 -12.53 14.47 -1.82
C LEU A 121 -12.75 15.88 -2.38
N SER A 122 -12.57 16.89 -1.54
CA SER A 122 -12.61 18.30 -1.92
C SER A 122 -11.29 18.83 -2.50
N SER A 123 -10.21 18.07 -2.35
CA SER A 123 -8.87 18.36 -2.89
C SER A 123 -8.31 17.13 -3.61
N SER A 124 -7.29 17.34 -4.44
CA SER A 124 -6.56 16.24 -5.04
C SER A 124 -5.81 15.43 -3.98
N LYS A 125 -5.61 14.14 -4.27
CA LYS A 125 -4.85 13.18 -3.45
C LYS A 125 -3.97 12.33 -4.37
N GLY A 126 -2.79 11.92 -3.91
CA GLY A 126 -1.89 11.07 -4.67
C GLY A 126 -2.56 9.73 -4.98
N ALA A 127 -2.39 9.20 -6.19
CA ALA A 127 -3.05 7.98 -6.61
C ALA A 127 -2.59 6.77 -5.77
N ASP A 128 -1.33 6.74 -5.35
CA ASP A 128 -0.77 5.73 -4.47
C ASP A 128 -1.33 5.77 -3.04
N GLU A 129 -1.95 6.87 -2.64
CA GLU A 129 -2.57 7.03 -1.32
C GLU A 129 -4.03 6.54 -1.27
N PHE A 130 -4.59 6.04 -2.39
CA PHE A 130 -5.98 5.58 -2.43
C PHE A 130 -6.20 4.19 -1.85
N ALA A 131 -5.22 3.30 -2.00
CA ALA A 131 -5.26 1.95 -1.45
C ALA A 131 -3.88 1.30 -1.43
N ASN A 132 -3.70 0.37 -0.49
CA ASN A 132 -2.68 -0.67 -0.57
C ASN A 132 -3.38 -2.01 -0.90
N VAL A 133 -2.75 -2.87 -1.70
CA VAL A 133 -3.29 -4.20 -2.03
C VAL A 133 -2.26 -5.27 -1.74
N GLN A 134 -2.66 -6.26 -0.95
CA GLN A 134 -1.91 -7.48 -0.67
C GLN A 134 -2.71 -8.69 -1.19
N VAL A 135 -1.99 -9.73 -1.63
CA VAL A 135 -2.59 -11.00 -2.06
C VAL A 135 -2.16 -12.11 -1.11
N LYS A 136 -3.13 -12.85 -0.57
CA LYS A 136 -2.91 -14.00 0.30
C LYS A 136 -3.26 -15.29 -0.44
N TYR A 137 -2.25 -16.12 -0.68
CA TYR A 137 -2.37 -17.41 -1.38
C TYR A 137 -2.17 -18.57 -0.41
N ASP A 138 -2.97 -19.64 -0.57
CA ASP A 138 -2.96 -20.83 0.32
C ASP A 138 -3.15 -20.46 1.80
N SER A 139 -3.89 -19.38 2.04
CA SER A 139 -4.14 -18.80 3.38
C SER A 139 -2.88 -18.50 4.21
N LYS A 140 -1.69 -18.47 3.60
CA LYS A 140 -0.41 -18.42 4.30
C LYS A 140 0.62 -17.52 3.63
N TYR A 141 0.71 -17.53 2.30
CA TYR A 141 1.74 -16.81 1.57
C TYR A 141 1.21 -15.45 1.16
N GLU A 142 1.86 -14.40 1.64
CA GLU A 142 1.47 -13.01 1.40
C GLU A 142 2.39 -12.39 0.34
N TYR A 143 1.77 -11.69 -0.61
CA TYR A 143 2.44 -11.04 -1.73
C TYR A 143 1.98 -9.59 -1.80
N GLU A 144 2.92 -8.66 -1.68
CA GLU A 144 2.68 -7.23 -1.88
C GLU A 144 2.50 -6.93 -3.37
N SER A 145 1.62 -5.97 -3.68
CA SER A 145 1.50 -5.43 -5.02
C SER A 145 2.24 -4.10 -5.17
N PHE A 146 2.63 -3.78 -6.40
CA PHE A 146 2.94 -2.41 -6.78
C PHE A 146 1.81 -1.86 -7.65
N SER A 147 1.71 -0.53 -7.78
CA SER A 147 0.61 0.10 -8.50
C SER A 147 1.05 0.91 -9.72
N ALA A 148 0.17 0.94 -10.72
CA ALA A 148 0.22 1.82 -11.87
C ALA A 148 -1.18 2.43 -12.10
N ILE A 149 -1.23 3.60 -12.71
CA ILE A 149 -2.51 4.27 -13.05
C ILE A 149 -2.62 4.43 -14.56
N GLU A 150 -3.83 4.18 -15.08
CA GLU A 150 -4.15 4.43 -16.49
C GLU A 150 -4.10 5.93 -16.81
N GLU A 151 -3.41 6.27 -17.91
CA GLU A 151 -3.40 7.61 -18.51
C GLU A 151 -4.11 7.58 -19.87
N SER A 152 -4.52 8.75 -20.38
CA SER A 152 -5.11 8.89 -21.72
C SER A 152 -6.32 7.99 -21.96
N GLY A 153 -7.09 7.69 -20.90
CA GLY A 153 -8.27 6.81 -20.98
C GLY A 153 -7.93 5.33 -21.21
N GLY A 154 -6.75 4.90 -20.74
CA GLY A 154 -6.25 3.53 -20.88
C GLY A 154 -5.25 3.34 -22.02
N GLY A 155 -4.71 4.44 -22.55
CA GLY A 155 -3.70 4.46 -23.63
C GLY A 155 -2.30 4.09 -23.16
N ASN A 156 -2.00 4.43 -21.91
CA ASN A 156 -0.69 4.26 -21.31
C ASN A 156 -0.82 3.98 -19.80
N PHE A 157 0.28 3.54 -19.18
CA PHE A 157 0.46 3.56 -17.74
C PHE A 157 1.43 4.66 -17.32
N THR A 158 1.19 5.23 -16.15
CA THR A 158 2.13 6.10 -15.43
C THR A 158 2.23 5.69 -13.96
N TYR A 159 3.19 6.28 -13.24
CA TYR A 159 3.41 5.96 -11.83
C TYR A 159 2.39 6.67 -10.94
N THR A 160 1.88 5.94 -9.96
CA THR A 160 0.89 6.42 -8.98
C THR A 160 1.44 7.49 -8.05
N ASN A 161 2.71 7.37 -7.65
CA ASN A 161 3.39 8.30 -6.73
C ASN A 161 3.69 9.71 -7.29
N ILE A 162 3.46 9.93 -8.59
CA ILE A 162 3.61 11.25 -9.23
C ILE A 162 2.32 11.73 -9.89
N THR A 163 1.21 11.00 -9.69
CA THR A 163 -0.07 11.26 -10.33
C THR A 163 -1.14 11.47 -9.27
N ASN A 164 -1.91 12.55 -9.39
CA ASN A 164 -3.01 12.84 -8.48
C ASN A 164 -4.36 12.46 -9.09
N ILE A 165 -5.31 12.03 -8.25
CA ILE A 165 -6.71 11.96 -8.61
C ILE A 165 -7.41 13.23 -8.10
N GLU A 166 -7.85 14.06 -9.03
CA GLU A 166 -8.55 15.32 -8.73
C GLU A 166 -9.96 15.10 -8.15
N PRO A 167 -10.54 16.08 -7.44
CA PRO A 167 -11.91 16.03 -6.93
C PRO A 167 -12.92 15.60 -8.00
N LEU A 168 -13.79 14.66 -7.64
CA LEU A 168 -14.85 14.11 -8.51
C LEU A 168 -14.37 13.45 -9.81
N LYS A 169 -13.04 13.31 -9.99
CA LYS A 169 -12.46 12.57 -11.12
C LYS A 169 -12.27 11.10 -10.76
N THR A 170 -12.00 10.33 -11.80
CA THR A 170 -11.78 8.89 -11.69
C THR A 170 -10.34 8.56 -12.04
N GLY A 171 -9.67 7.79 -11.19
CA GLY A 171 -8.46 7.05 -11.51
C GLY A 171 -8.77 5.56 -11.65
N VAL A 172 -8.15 4.90 -12.64
CA VAL A 172 -8.19 3.44 -12.78
C VAL A 172 -6.79 2.93 -12.46
N LEU A 173 -6.68 2.22 -11.35
CA LEU A 173 -5.42 1.73 -10.82
C LEU A 173 -5.32 0.23 -11.06
N HIS A 174 -4.13 -0.18 -11.50
CA HIS A 174 -3.70 -1.57 -11.57
C HIS A 174 -2.80 -1.84 -10.38
N PHE A 175 -3.19 -2.76 -9.51
CA PHE A 175 -2.37 -3.32 -8.46
C PHE A 175 -1.85 -4.68 -8.96
N ILE A 176 -0.54 -4.80 -9.09
CA ILE A 176 0.12 -5.90 -9.77
C ILE A 176 0.94 -6.65 -8.73
N ALA A 177 0.52 -7.87 -8.40
CA ALA A 177 1.25 -8.76 -7.50
C ALA A 177 1.95 -9.87 -8.31
N GLU A 178 3.22 -10.15 -7.99
CA GLU A 178 3.98 -11.25 -8.61
C GLU A 178 3.88 -12.51 -7.72
N LEU A 179 3.28 -13.57 -8.25
CA LEU A 179 3.05 -14.84 -7.55
C LEU A 179 3.78 -15.99 -8.25
N PRO A 180 4.05 -17.10 -7.54
CA PRO A 180 4.48 -18.34 -8.17
C PRO A 180 3.46 -18.82 -9.20
N LYS A 181 3.93 -19.34 -10.33
CA LYS A 181 3.08 -19.73 -11.46
C LYS A 181 2.09 -20.84 -11.12
N GLU A 182 2.33 -21.65 -10.08
CA GLU A 182 1.34 -22.63 -9.61
C GLU A 182 0.06 -21.97 -9.08
N ALA A 183 0.11 -20.74 -8.55
CA ALA A 183 -1.04 -20.06 -7.97
C ALA A 183 -2.15 -19.86 -9.01
N ALA A 184 -1.80 -19.64 -10.29
CA ALA A 184 -2.75 -19.51 -11.38
C ALA A 184 -3.38 -20.84 -11.83
N LYS A 185 -2.83 -21.99 -11.43
CA LYS A 185 -3.20 -23.31 -11.97
C LYS A 185 -3.82 -24.25 -10.96
N ASP A 186 -3.43 -24.15 -9.69
CA ASP A 186 -3.96 -25.03 -8.67
C ASP A 186 -5.34 -24.59 -8.19
N LYS A 187 -5.82 -25.15 -7.08
CA LYS A 187 -7.16 -24.88 -6.54
C LYS A 187 -7.14 -24.24 -5.15
N LYS A 188 -5.96 -23.81 -4.68
CA LYS A 188 -5.78 -23.30 -3.31
C LYS A 188 -6.42 -21.92 -3.15
N PRO A 189 -6.89 -21.52 -1.97
CA PRO A 189 -7.56 -20.22 -1.82
C PRO A 189 -6.65 -19.05 -2.20
N ILE A 190 -7.25 -18.00 -2.76
CA ILE A 190 -6.61 -16.71 -3.05
C ILE A 190 -7.55 -15.59 -2.62
N ASP A 191 -7.09 -14.82 -1.64
CA ASP A 191 -7.76 -13.62 -1.16
C ASP A 191 -6.98 -12.37 -1.59
N ILE A 192 -7.70 -11.38 -2.08
CA ILE A 192 -7.19 -10.04 -2.37
C ILE A 192 -7.64 -9.12 -1.24
N ILE A 193 -6.68 -8.55 -0.52
CA ILE A 193 -6.90 -7.68 0.63
C ILE A 193 -6.60 -6.25 0.20
N VAL A 194 -7.61 -5.40 0.18
CA VAL A 194 -7.53 -4.00 -0.23
C VAL A 194 -7.66 -3.13 1.02
N THR A 195 -6.60 -2.43 1.40
CA THR A 195 -6.59 -1.54 2.56
C THR A 195 -6.82 -0.11 2.13
N ILE A 196 -7.91 0.50 2.62
CA ILE A 196 -8.32 1.87 2.29
C ILE A 196 -8.63 2.61 3.58
N GLU A 197 -7.96 3.74 3.82
CA GLU A 197 -8.10 4.54 5.05
C GLU A 197 -7.98 3.68 6.33
N GLY A 198 -7.03 2.73 6.31
CA GLY A 198 -6.76 1.81 7.42
C GLY A 198 -7.76 0.67 7.60
N LYS A 199 -8.77 0.55 6.73
CA LYS A 199 -9.77 -0.54 6.76
C LYS A 199 -9.50 -1.56 5.66
N GLU A 200 -9.59 -2.83 6.01
CA GLU A 200 -9.41 -3.93 5.07
C GLU A 200 -10.73 -4.32 4.40
N TYR A 201 -10.67 -4.49 3.09
CA TYR A 201 -11.73 -5.03 2.26
C TYR A 201 -11.24 -6.27 1.52
N VAL A 202 -11.93 -7.39 1.66
CA VAL A 202 -11.46 -8.68 1.13
C VAL A 202 -12.32 -9.12 -0.05
N TYR A 203 -11.66 -9.50 -1.15
CA TYR A 203 -12.26 -10.22 -2.26
C TYR A 203 -11.62 -11.61 -2.40
N SER A 204 -12.40 -12.66 -2.15
CA SER A 204 -11.97 -14.03 -2.38
C SER A 204 -12.04 -14.36 -3.87
N LEU A 205 -10.91 -14.30 -4.56
CA LEU A 205 -10.78 -14.66 -5.97
C LEU A 205 -11.03 -16.16 -6.18
N ARG A 206 -10.53 -16.98 -5.26
CA ARG A 206 -10.72 -18.43 -5.25
C ARG A 206 -10.90 -18.88 -3.81
N SER A 207 -11.99 -19.58 -3.49
CA SER A 207 -12.24 -20.15 -2.16
C SER A 207 -11.83 -21.62 -2.10
N GLU A 208 -11.72 -22.15 -0.88
CA GLU A 208 -11.60 -23.60 -0.63
C GLU A 208 -12.80 -24.41 -1.17
#